data_AF-A0A9W9WZ49-F1
#
_entry.id   AF-A0A9W9WZ49-F1
#
_cell.length_a   1.000
_cell.length_b   1.000
_cell.length_c   1.000
_cell.angle_alpha   90.00
_cell.angle_beta   90.00
_cell.angle_gamma   90.00
#
_symmetry.space_group_name_H-M   'P 1'
#
loop_
_entity.id
_entity.type
_entity.pdbx_description
1 polymer ?
#
loop_
_entity_poly.entity_id
_entity_poly.type
_entity_poly.pdbx_seq_one_letter_code
_entity_poly.pdbx_strand_id
1 'polypeptide(L)'
;MSDKSVIITAHRALALPEIVGEILVWLDNGAIHWLLDCALVNKTWFHEAIRILWSDLEAHGIFLEEGMMGISPDRRQMYASLVRIASVATYLQETEPVFQPVLEGVVFPQLHTSYLVLAFHSSGTEKCIRIPAMNMPSLQTLHVDYATAFNMPGIIKYAAGPRYLYPDQWDYLADQIPKLFPRLANFQVAIPAILYIAGFETLSERLPNLESIEFEEILSLSDVDDSEGNTVSEHSDNKDLDEEDSDDQYLDRDLDDQDADDEDTDEEDTTYTYSVDADER
;
A
#
# COMPACT_ATOMS: atom_id res chain seq x y z
N MET A 1 40.05 -51.82 -9.39
CA MET A 1 38.66 -51.96 -8.91
C MET A 1 38.28 -50.62 -8.32
N SER A 2 37.30 -49.95 -8.92
CA SER A 2 36.91 -48.56 -8.56
C SER A 2 35.78 -48.61 -7.54
N ASP A 3 36.03 -48.10 -6.33
CA ASP A 3 35.03 -47.93 -5.29
C ASP A 3 34.04 -46.84 -5.74
N LYS A 4 32.85 -47.27 -6.13
CA LYS A 4 31.71 -46.38 -6.29
C LYS A 4 31.17 -46.08 -4.89
N SER A 5 31.59 -44.95 -4.32
CA SER A 5 30.92 -44.37 -3.16
C SER A 5 29.50 -43.98 -3.56
N VAL A 6 28.52 -44.80 -3.19
CA VAL A 6 27.10 -44.47 -3.30
C VAL A 6 26.82 -43.37 -2.28
N ILE A 7 26.58 -42.15 -2.74
CA ILE A 7 26.05 -41.08 -1.90
C ILE A 7 24.59 -41.42 -1.64
N ILE A 8 24.30 -41.91 -0.43
CA ILE A 8 22.94 -42.11 0.04
C ILE A 8 22.44 -40.74 0.52
N THR A 9 21.73 -40.03 -0.35
CA THR A 9 21.02 -38.81 0.04
C THR A 9 19.83 -39.22 0.91
N ALA A 10 20.00 -39.22 2.23
CA ALA A 10 18.91 -39.48 3.16
C ALA A 10 17.86 -38.37 3.01
N HIS A 11 16.72 -38.68 2.39
CA HIS A 11 15.57 -37.79 2.38
C HIS A 11 14.99 -37.75 3.79
N ARG A 12 15.12 -36.61 4.47
CA ARG A 12 14.47 -36.38 5.76
C ARG A 12 12.96 -36.41 5.52
N ALA A 13 12.25 -37.32 6.20
CA ALA A 13 10.80 -37.30 6.21
C ALA A 13 10.34 -36.00 6.88
N LEU A 14 9.47 -35.25 6.20
CA LEU A 14 8.90 -34.02 6.73
C LEU A 14 8.00 -34.35 7.94
N ALA A 15 8.07 -33.52 8.97
CA ALA A 15 7.15 -33.59 10.09
C ALA A 15 5.74 -33.16 9.64
N LEU A 16 4.71 -33.59 10.37
CA LEU A 16 3.31 -33.26 10.04
C LEU A 16 3.09 -31.74 9.84
N PRO A 17 3.60 -30.82 10.69
CA PRO A 17 3.44 -29.39 10.47
C PRO A 17 4.13 -28.90 9.19
N GLU A 18 5.30 -29.46 8.86
CA GLU A 18 6.05 -29.12 7.64
C GLU A 18 5.23 -29.53 6.39
N ILE A 19 4.65 -30.73 6.39
CA ILE A 19 3.79 -31.20 5.30
C ILE A 19 2.54 -30.31 5.14
N VAL A 20 1.88 -29.98 6.25
CA VAL A 20 0.69 -29.12 6.24
C VAL A 20 1.04 -27.71 5.76
N GLY A 21 2.16 -27.15 6.22
CA GLY A 21 2.66 -25.85 5.78
C GLY A 21 2.88 -25.80 4.27
N GLU A 22 3.56 -26.79 3.69
CA GLU A 22 3.75 -26.89 2.24
C GLU A 22 2.42 -26.92 1.49
N ILE A 23 1.46 -27.74 1.93
CA ILE A 23 0.13 -27.81 1.31
C ILE A 23 -0.57 -26.46 1.34
N LEU A 24 -0.49 -25.74 2.45
CA LEU A 24 -1.17 -24.46 2.63
C LEU A 24 -0.51 -23.34 1.81
N VAL A 25 0.81 -23.34 1.64
CA VAL A 25 1.50 -22.40 0.74
C VAL A 25 1.02 -22.56 -0.70
N TRP A 26 0.75 -23.79 -1.14
CA TRP A 26 0.14 -24.01 -2.46
C TRP A 26 -1.28 -23.45 -2.58
N LEU A 27 -2.04 -23.46 -1.48
CA LEU A 27 -3.41 -22.93 -1.42
C LEU A 27 -3.44 -21.40 -1.24
N ASP A 28 -2.35 -20.80 -0.78
CA ASP A 28 -2.20 -19.37 -0.50
C ASP A 28 -2.39 -18.49 -1.74
N ASN A 29 -2.03 -19.00 -2.92
CA ASN A 29 -2.29 -18.37 -4.22
C ASN A 29 -3.79 -18.34 -4.60
N GLY A 30 -4.64 -18.96 -3.78
CA GLY A 30 -6.07 -19.05 -3.98
C GLY A 30 -6.85 -17.97 -3.23
N ALA A 31 -8.13 -18.25 -3.01
CA ALA A 31 -8.97 -17.33 -2.26
C ALA A 31 -8.70 -17.46 -0.75
N ILE A 32 -8.61 -16.33 -0.04
CA ILE A 32 -8.29 -16.27 1.40
C ILE A 32 -9.16 -17.18 2.29
N HIS A 33 -10.42 -17.41 1.89
CA HIS A 33 -11.34 -18.27 2.64
C HIS A 33 -10.88 -19.72 2.71
N TRP A 34 -10.05 -20.20 1.76
CA TRP A 34 -9.50 -21.55 1.81
C TRP A 34 -8.57 -21.74 3.01
N LEU A 35 -7.72 -20.76 3.33
CA LEU A 35 -6.87 -20.81 4.52
C LEU A 35 -7.71 -20.73 5.79
N LEU A 36 -8.77 -19.93 5.80
CA LEU A 36 -9.69 -19.84 6.93
C LEU A 36 -10.41 -21.17 7.17
N ASP A 37 -10.91 -21.82 6.12
CA ASP A 37 -11.54 -23.15 6.20
C ASP A 37 -10.55 -24.20 6.70
N CYS A 38 -9.31 -24.16 6.20
CA CYS A 38 -8.22 -25.01 6.67
C CYS A 38 -7.94 -24.81 8.16
N ALA A 39 -8.00 -23.58 8.66
CA ALA A 39 -7.76 -23.28 10.06
C ALA A 39 -8.79 -23.94 11.00
N LEU A 40 -9.97 -24.33 10.51
CA LEU A 40 -11.02 -24.98 11.29
C LEU A 40 -10.83 -26.50 11.46
N VAL A 41 -9.93 -27.12 10.70
CA VAL A 41 -9.79 -28.59 10.65
C VAL A 41 -9.30 -29.17 11.97
N ASN A 42 -8.17 -28.67 12.48
CA ASN A 42 -7.59 -29.05 13.77
C ASN A 42 -6.48 -28.06 14.19
N LYS A 43 -5.90 -28.26 15.37
CA LYS A 43 -4.88 -27.37 15.94
C LYS A 43 -3.64 -27.20 15.04
N THR A 44 -3.16 -28.24 14.38
CA THR A 44 -1.97 -28.15 13.51
C THR A 44 -2.27 -27.31 12.27
N TRP A 45 -3.41 -27.58 11.62
CA TRP A 45 -3.85 -26.81 10.45
C TRP A 45 -4.15 -25.36 10.82
N PHE A 46 -4.77 -25.12 11.96
CA PHE A 46 -4.97 -23.77 12.51
C PHE A 46 -3.64 -23.01 12.63
N HIS A 47 -2.63 -23.59 13.28
CA HIS A 47 -1.36 -22.89 13.49
C HIS A 47 -0.65 -22.56 12.18
N GLU A 48 -0.61 -23.50 11.23
CA GLU A 48 0.05 -23.25 9.94
C GLU A 48 -0.75 -22.29 9.06
N ALA A 49 -2.07 -22.44 8.98
CA ALA A 49 -2.90 -21.56 8.16
C ALA A 49 -2.88 -20.12 8.68
N ILE A 50 -2.98 -19.92 9.99
CA ILE A 50 -2.88 -18.59 10.60
C ILE A 50 -1.47 -18.02 10.42
N ARG A 51 -0.41 -18.84 10.51
CA ARG A 51 0.96 -18.39 10.27
C ARG A 51 1.14 -17.85 8.85
N ILE A 52 0.60 -18.54 7.85
CA ILE A 52 0.70 -18.12 6.43
C ILE A 52 -0.13 -16.86 6.20
N LEU A 53 -1.42 -16.92 6.56
CA LEU A 53 -2.37 -15.82 6.39
C LEU A 53 -1.88 -14.49 7.01
N TRP A 54 -1.27 -14.57 8.19
CA TRP A 54 -0.78 -13.37 8.89
C TRP A 54 0.64 -12.98 8.53
N SER A 55 1.37 -13.81 7.77
CA SER A 55 2.75 -13.47 7.41
C SER A 55 2.83 -12.40 6.34
N ASP A 56 1.92 -12.42 5.38
CA ASP A 56 1.84 -11.46 4.28
C ASP A 56 0.40 -10.97 4.14
N LEU A 57 0.08 -9.90 4.87
CA LEU A 57 -1.26 -9.31 4.81
C LEU A 57 -1.47 -8.55 3.50
N GLU A 58 -0.39 -8.09 2.87
CA GLU A 58 -0.45 -7.35 1.61
C GLU A 58 -0.93 -8.24 0.46
N ALA A 59 -0.38 -9.45 0.34
CA ALA A 59 -0.82 -10.43 -0.65
C ALA A 59 -2.32 -10.78 -0.55
N HIS A 60 -2.95 -10.49 0.59
CA HIS A 60 -4.36 -10.72 0.84
C HIS A 60 -5.22 -9.45 0.76
N GLY A 61 -4.62 -8.30 0.45
CA GLY A 61 -5.28 -7.01 0.42
C GLY A 61 -5.79 -6.54 1.79
N ILE A 62 -5.24 -7.06 2.89
CA ILE A 62 -5.70 -6.72 4.24
C ILE A 62 -4.80 -5.64 4.82
N PHE A 63 -5.38 -4.48 5.11
CA PHE A 63 -4.70 -3.46 5.91
C PHE A 63 -4.46 -3.94 7.33
N LEU A 64 -3.28 -3.64 7.86
CA LEU A 64 -2.83 -4.09 9.17
C LEU A 64 -3.80 -3.67 10.27
N GLU A 65 -4.24 -2.42 10.25
CA GLU A 65 -5.20 -1.85 11.19
C GLU A 65 -6.57 -2.53 11.11
N GLU A 66 -7.03 -2.89 9.92
CA GLU A 66 -8.31 -3.59 9.75
C GLU A 66 -8.23 -5.02 10.29
N GLY A 67 -7.17 -5.74 9.95
CA GLY A 67 -6.91 -7.06 10.48
C GLY A 67 -6.85 -7.06 12.01
N MET A 68 -6.15 -6.08 12.59
CA MET A 68 -5.99 -5.96 14.04
C MET A 68 -7.25 -5.48 14.77
N MET A 69 -8.14 -4.75 14.10
CA MET A 69 -9.40 -4.26 14.69
C MET A 69 -10.34 -5.42 15.07
N GLY A 70 -10.35 -6.49 14.27
CA GLY A 70 -11.11 -7.71 14.54
C GLY A 70 -10.55 -8.57 15.70
N ILE A 71 -9.37 -8.23 16.21
CA ILE A 71 -8.68 -9.00 17.25
C ILE A 71 -8.80 -8.30 18.61
N SER A 72 -9.16 -9.09 19.63
CA SER A 72 -9.15 -8.64 21.03
C SER A 72 -7.75 -8.15 21.44
N PRO A 73 -7.61 -7.02 22.17
CA PRO A 73 -6.33 -6.42 22.51
C PRO A 73 -5.27 -7.41 23.04
N ASP A 74 -5.66 -8.31 23.94
CA ASP A 74 -4.78 -9.32 24.57
C ASP A 74 -4.16 -10.33 23.60
N ARG A 75 -4.71 -10.44 22.38
CA ARG A 75 -4.25 -11.39 21.36
C ARG A 75 -3.49 -10.71 20.22
N ARG A 76 -3.54 -9.38 20.09
CA ARG A 76 -2.92 -8.67 18.96
C ARG A 76 -1.42 -8.96 18.85
N GLN A 77 -0.71 -8.98 19.97
CA GLN A 77 0.73 -9.26 19.98
C GLN A 77 1.08 -10.66 19.45
N MET A 78 0.20 -11.66 19.64
CA MET A 78 0.41 -13.01 19.10
C MET A 78 0.38 -12.98 17.58
N TYR A 79 -0.59 -12.29 16.99
CA TYR A 79 -0.71 -12.16 15.53
C TYR A 79 0.36 -11.23 14.95
N ALA A 80 0.65 -10.11 15.61
CA ALA A 80 1.71 -9.17 15.23
C ALA A 80 3.09 -9.81 15.14
N SER A 81 3.34 -10.86 15.94
CA SER A 81 4.60 -11.62 15.89
C SER A 81 4.79 -12.48 14.64
N LEU A 82 3.72 -12.68 13.86
CA LEU A 82 3.72 -13.46 12.62
C LEU A 82 3.89 -12.59 11.38
N VAL A 83 3.53 -11.29 11.48
CA VAL A 83 3.52 -10.36 10.34
C VAL A 83 4.93 -10.06 9.87
N ARG A 84 5.15 -10.23 8.56
CA ARG A 84 6.41 -9.96 7.86
C ARG A 84 6.27 -8.89 6.80
N ILE A 85 5.12 -8.87 6.13
CA ILE A 85 4.74 -7.90 5.10
C ILE A 85 3.32 -7.43 5.40
N ALA A 86 3.09 -6.11 5.35
CA ALA A 86 1.76 -5.53 5.53
C ALA A 86 1.61 -4.15 4.88
N SER A 87 0.39 -3.85 4.46
CA SER A 87 -0.06 -2.48 4.18
C SER A 87 -0.60 -1.78 5.41
N VAL A 88 -0.32 -0.49 5.49
CA VAL A 88 -0.78 0.41 6.53
C VAL A 88 -1.22 1.71 5.89
N ALA A 89 -2.48 2.10 6.12
CA ALA A 89 -2.97 3.36 5.59
C ALA A 89 -2.61 4.53 6.51
N THR A 90 -2.34 5.69 5.90
CA THR A 90 -2.37 6.95 6.63
C THR A 90 -3.81 7.31 6.99
N TYR A 91 -3.99 8.05 8.09
CA TYR A 91 -5.31 8.44 8.56
C TYR A 91 -5.44 9.96 8.72
N LEU A 92 -6.70 10.41 8.72
CA LEU A 92 -7.06 11.77 9.09
C LEU A 92 -7.13 11.90 10.61
N GLN A 93 -7.04 13.14 11.10
CA GLN A 93 -7.28 13.44 12.51
C GLN A 93 -8.65 12.93 13.02
N GLU A 94 -9.65 12.87 12.13
CA GLU A 94 -10.99 12.40 12.47
C GLU A 94 -11.07 10.88 12.67
N THR A 95 -10.24 10.12 11.94
CA THR A 95 -10.20 8.66 11.99
C THR A 95 -9.09 8.13 12.90
N GLU A 96 -8.13 8.98 13.28
CA GLU A 96 -7.06 8.72 14.27
C GLU A 96 -7.57 8.02 15.55
N PRO A 97 -8.67 8.44 16.21
CA PRO A 97 -9.12 7.81 17.45
C PRO A 97 -9.62 6.36 17.27
N VAL A 98 -9.95 5.95 16.03
CA VAL A 98 -10.39 4.59 15.71
C VAL A 98 -9.19 3.70 15.44
N PHE A 99 -8.21 4.21 14.70
CA PHE A 99 -7.06 3.43 14.22
C PHE A 99 -5.91 3.37 15.21
N GLN A 100 -5.57 4.50 15.84
CA GLN A 100 -4.40 4.58 16.71
C GLN A 100 -4.46 3.57 17.88
N PRO A 101 -5.60 3.40 18.59
CA PRO A 101 -5.67 2.43 19.70
C PRO A 101 -5.56 0.96 19.25
N VAL A 102 -5.67 0.68 17.95
CA VAL A 102 -5.56 -0.68 17.41
C VAL A 102 -4.10 -1.13 17.37
N LEU A 103 -3.22 -0.22 16.93
CA LEU A 103 -1.79 -0.47 16.72
C LEU A 103 -0.91 0.00 17.90
N GLU A 104 -1.44 0.89 18.74
CA GLU A 104 -0.71 1.41 19.90
C GLU A 104 -0.29 0.30 20.87
N GLY A 105 0.99 0.30 21.24
CA GLY A 105 1.57 -0.68 22.17
C GLY A 105 1.81 -2.08 21.58
N VAL A 106 1.52 -2.30 20.29
CA VAL A 106 1.81 -3.56 19.60
C VAL A 106 3.18 -3.48 18.93
N VAL A 107 3.98 -4.54 19.11
CA VAL A 107 5.31 -4.66 18.48
C VAL A 107 5.23 -5.64 17.32
N PHE A 108 5.80 -5.27 16.19
CA PHE A 108 5.88 -6.09 14.96
C PHE A 108 7.32 -6.56 14.74
N PRO A 109 7.78 -7.60 15.47
CA PRO A 109 9.19 -7.97 15.50
C PRO A 109 9.71 -8.61 14.21
N GLN A 110 8.83 -9.16 13.36
CA GLN A 110 9.22 -9.83 12.11
C GLN A 110 8.87 -9.00 10.86
N LEU A 111 8.18 -7.87 11.02
CA LEU A 111 7.78 -7.02 9.91
C LEU A 111 9.02 -6.33 9.35
N HIS A 112 9.41 -6.72 8.14
CA HIS A 112 10.59 -6.23 7.44
C HIS A 112 10.25 -5.39 6.22
N THR A 113 9.05 -5.57 5.66
CA THR A 113 8.53 -4.77 4.54
C THR A 113 7.18 -4.17 4.92
N SER A 114 7.00 -2.88 4.69
CA SER A 114 5.74 -2.19 4.91
C SER A 114 5.36 -1.38 3.68
N TYR A 115 4.08 -1.40 3.33
CA TYR A 115 3.48 -0.54 2.33
C TYR A 115 2.71 0.56 3.07
N LEU A 116 3.14 1.80 2.92
CA LEU A 116 2.48 2.97 3.48
C LEU A 116 1.55 3.54 2.42
N VAL A 117 0.27 3.25 2.56
CA VAL A 117 -0.76 3.68 1.61
C VAL A 117 -1.24 5.07 1.99
N LEU A 118 -1.08 6.03 1.09
CA LEU A 118 -1.46 7.41 1.35
C LEU A 118 -2.94 7.65 1.02
N ALA A 119 -3.72 8.08 2.02
CA ALA A 119 -5.09 8.54 1.86
C ALA A 119 -5.18 10.07 2.07
N PHE A 120 -5.55 10.83 1.02
CA PHE A 120 -5.77 12.28 1.10
C PHE A 120 -7.22 12.62 0.76
N HIS A 121 -7.90 13.37 1.62
CA HIS A 121 -9.30 13.76 1.42
C HIS A 121 -9.50 15.21 0.95
N SER A 122 -8.45 15.99 0.71
CA SER A 122 -8.56 17.36 0.19
C SER A 122 -7.24 17.88 -0.38
N SER A 123 -7.29 18.81 -1.34
CA SER A 123 -6.15 19.53 -1.93
C SER A 123 -5.39 20.45 -0.96
N GLY A 124 -5.76 20.49 0.32
CA GLY A 124 -5.13 21.28 1.36
C GLY A 124 -3.93 20.57 1.99
N THR A 125 -2.75 21.12 1.75
CA THR A 125 -1.41 20.56 1.97
C THR A 125 -0.99 20.35 3.43
N GLU A 126 -1.57 21.08 4.40
CA GLU A 126 -1.02 21.11 5.77
C GLU A 126 -1.75 20.23 6.81
N LYS A 127 -2.90 19.62 6.48
CA LYS A 127 -3.72 18.86 7.47
C LYS A 127 -3.70 17.34 7.31
N CYS A 128 -3.08 16.78 6.27
CA CYS A 128 -3.68 15.62 5.63
C CYS A 128 -3.01 14.26 5.78
N ILE A 129 -1.83 14.12 6.41
CA ILE A 129 -1.17 12.80 6.51
C ILE A 129 -0.72 12.50 7.94
N ARG A 130 -1.39 11.58 8.62
CA ARG A 130 -0.87 10.99 9.86
C ARG A 130 -0.45 9.56 9.60
N ILE A 131 0.85 9.32 9.74
CA ILE A 131 1.43 7.98 9.67
C ILE A 131 1.20 7.32 11.04
N PRO A 132 0.61 6.12 11.10
CA PRO A 132 0.44 5.41 12.36
C PRO A 132 1.77 5.20 13.08
N ALA A 133 1.83 5.58 14.35
CA ALA A 133 2.98 5.29 15.19
C ALA A 133 3.02 3.79 15.49
N MET A 134 3.93 3.07 14.86
CA MET A 134 4.09 1.62 15.00
C MET A 134 5.50 1.27 15.46
N ASN A 135 5.63 0.18 16.23
CA ASN A 135 6.91 -0.34 16.66
C ASN A 135 7.33 -1.52 15.77
N MET A 136 8.15 -1.22 14.76
CA MET A 136 8.56 -2.16 13.72
C MET A 136 10.10 -2.27 13.71
N PRO A 137 10.71 -2.91 14.73
CA PRO A 137 12.15 -2.84 14.98
C PRO A 137 13.02 -3.50 13.89
N SER A 138 12.40 -4.34 13.05
CA SER A 138 13.03 -5.10 11.99
C SER A 138 12.70 -4.55 10.59
N LEU A 139 12.02 -3.40 10.50
CA LEU A 139 11.66 -2.80 9.22
C LEU A 139 12.92 -2.42 8.44
N GLN A 140 13.01 -2.91 7.20
CA GLN A 140 14.12 -2.67 6.28
C GLN A 140 13.65 -2.00 5.00
N THR A 141 12.46 -2.35 4.52
CA THR A 141 11.89 -1.84 3.27
C THR A 141 10.57 -1.13 3.52
N LEU A 142 10.44 0.06 2.97
CA LEU A 142 9.22 0.86 3.01
C LEU A 142 8.84 1.25 1.59
N HIS A 143 7.65 0.86 1.19
CA HIS A 143 7.01 1.30 -0.06
C HIS A 143 6.00 2.39 0.30
N VAL A 144 5.97 3.47 -0.46
CA VAL A 144 4.93 4.50 -0.39
C VAL A 144 4.06 4.32 -1.62
N ASP A 145 2.79 4.04 -1.39
CA ASP A 145 1.82 3.69 -2.44
C ASP A 145 0.56 4.55 -2.29
N TYR A 146 -0.22 4.67 -3.36
CA TYR A 146 -1.48 5.38 -3.35
C TYR A 146 -2.64 4.42 -3.16
N ALA A 147 -3.70 4.87 -2.47
CA ALA A 147 -4.90 4.06 -2.34
C ALA A 147 -5.63 3.95 -3.68
N THR A 148 -5.45 2.85 -4.41
CA THR A 148 -6.30 2.51 -5.57
C THR A 148 -7.65 1.98 -5.08
N ALA A 149 -8.75 2.34 -5.74
CA ALA A 149 -10.08 1.86 -5.40
C ALA A 149 -10.22 0.32 -5.49
N PHE A 150 -9.29 -0.35 -6.18
CA PHE A 150 -9.26 -1.81 -6.35
C PHE A 150 -8.48 -2.53 -5.22
N ASN A 151 -7.57 -1.84 -4.52
CA ASN A 151 -6.77 -2.41 -3.43
C ASN A 151 -7.41 -2.26 -2.04
N MET A 152 -8.66 -1.77 -1.95
CA MET A 152 -9.34 -1.54 -0.66
C MET A 152 -10.50 -2.53 -0.43
N PRO A 153 -10.25 -3.77 0.01
CA PRO A 153 -11.31 -4.62 0.51
C PRO A 153 -11.54 -4.31 2.00
N GLY A 154 -12.50 -3.44 2.33
CA GLY A 154 -12.60 -2.99 3.72
C GLY A 154 -13.95 -2.43 4.15
N ILE A 155 -14.25 -2.63 5.44
CA ILE A 155 -15.37 -2.03 6.17
C ILE A 155 -15.20 -0.50 6.24
N ILE A 156 -13.95 -0.02 6.12
CA ILE A 156 -13.60 1.38 6.25
C ILE A 156 -13.32 1.94 4.85
N LYS A 157 -14.05 2.99 4.51
CA LYS A 157 -13.84 3.73 3.26
C LYS A 157 -12.70 4.72 3.48
N TYR A 158 -11.58 4.47 2.84
CA TYR A 158 -10.50 5.44 2.74
C TYR A 158 -10.75 6.37 1.54
N ALA A 159 -10.14 7.55 1.58
CA ALA A 159 -10.05 8.43 0.43
C ALA A 159 -9.40 7.72 -0.74
N ALA A 160 -9.73 8.14 -1.95
CA ALA A 160 -8.80 7.95 -3.06
C ALA A 160 -7.46 8.63 -2.70
N GLY A 161 -6.35 7.93 -2.90
CA GLY A 161 -5.02 8.49 -2.71
C GLY A 161 -4.75 9.63 -3.69
N PRO A 162 -3.63 10.35 -3.51
CA PRO A 162 -3.26 11.39 -4.46
C PRO A 162 -2.80 10.71 -5.76
N ARG A 163 -3.03 11.34 -6.91
CA ARG A 163 -2.42 10.87 -8.17
C ARG A 163 -0.93 11.21 -8.24
N TYR A 164 -0.54 12.30 -7.58
CA TYR A 164 0.82 12.82 -7.56
C TYR A 164 1.21 13.23 -6.15
N LEU A 165 2.48 13.02 -5.78
CA LEU A 165 3.05 13.61 -4.58
C LEU A 165 3.56 15.01 -4.89
N TYR A 166 2.89 16.04 -4.37
CA TYR A 166 3.33 17.43 -4.52
C TYR A 166 4.53 17.74 -3.61
N PRO A 167 5.34 18.77 -3.93
CA PRO A 167 6.57 19.06 -3.20
C PRO A 167 6.40 19.24 -1.68
N ASP A 168 5.31 19.88 -1.25
CA ASP A 168 4.98 20.07 0.17
C ASP A 168 4.63 18.76 0.89
N GLN A 169 3.94 17.85 0.20
CA GLN A 169 3.57 16.53 0.72
C GLN A 169 4.82 15.67 0.86
N TRP A 170 5.70 15.74 -0.14
CA TRP A 170 7.01 15.10 -0.09
C TRP A 170 7.85 15.64 1.06
N ASP A 171 7.99 16.95 1.21
CA ASP A 171 8.79 17.56 2.27
C ASP A 171 8.31 17.12 3.65
N TYR A 172 6.99 17.01 3.84
CA TYR A 172 6.41 16.44 5.05
C TYR A 172 6.80 14.97 5.26
N LEU A 173 6.62 14.12 4.24
CA LEU A 173 6.97 12.70 4.32
C LEU A 173 8.47 12.51 4.59
N ALA A 174 9.33 13.24 3.88
CA ALA A 174 10.77 13.20 4.02
C ALA A 174 11.24 13.67 5.41
N ASP A 175 10.50 14.55 6.08
CA ASP A 175 10.76 14.94 7.47
C ASP A 175 10.32 13.86 8.49
N GLN A 176 9.23 13.14 8.22
CA GLN A 176 8.67 12.13 9.13
C GLN A 176 9.34 10.76 9.02
N ILE A 177 9.67 10.30 7.81
CA ILE A 177 10.20 8.95 7.56
C ILE A 177 11.45 8.66 8.39
N PRO A 178 12.47 9.52 8.46
CA PRO A 178 13.66 9.24 9.28
C PRO A 178 13.36 9.15 10.79
N LYS A 179 12.31 9.83 11.26
CA LYS A 179 11.91 9.82 12.67
C LYS A 179 11.18 8.52 13.03
N LEU A 180 10.35 8.04 12.12
CA LEU A 180 9.53 6.83 12.31
C LEU A 180 10.30 5.55 11.98
N PHE A 181 11.15 5.60 10.95
CA PHE A 181 11.85 4.45 10.37
C PHE A 181 13.37 4.70 10.26
N PRO A 182 14.07 4.97 11.38
CA PRO A 182 15.48 5.38 11.35
C PRO A 182 16.46 4.30 10.86
N ARG A 183 16.01 3.05 10.67
CA ARG A 183 16.83 1.90 10.25
C ARG A 183 16.54 1.43 8.84
N LEU A 184 15.78 2.22 8.08
CA LEU A 184 15.37 1.85 6.74
C LEU A 184 16.59 1.65 5.83
N ALA A 185 16.58 0.55 5.08
CA ALA A 185 17.59 0.19 4.10
C ALA A 185 17.11 0.45 2.66
N ASN A 186 15.82 0.21 2.39
CA ASN A 186 15.25 0.39 1.06
C ASN A 186 14.00 1.27 1.16
N PHE A 187 13.92 2.30 0.32
CA PHE A 187 12.78 3.19 0.27
C PHE A 187 12.27 3.32 -1.16
N GLN A 188 11.03 2.92 -1.41
CA GLN A 188 10.42 3.01 -2.73
C GLN A 188 9.20 3.92 -2.69
N VAL A 189 9.05 4.77 -3.70
CA VAL A 189 7.89 5.63 -3.88
C VAL A 189 7.21 5.23 -5.17
N ALA A 190 6.13 4.44 -5.06
CA ALA A 190 5.29 3.95 -6.15
C ALA A 190 4.13 4.92 -6.43
N ILE A 191 4.42 6.21 -6.34
CA ILE A 191 3.50 7.28 -6.74
C ILE A 191 4.35 8.28 -7.52
N PRO A 192 3.90 8.75 -8.69
CA PRO A 192 4.58 9.81 -9.40
C PRO A 192 4.77 11.04 -8.49
N ALA A 193 6.01 11.51 -8.39
CA ALA A 193 6.39 12.54 -7.44
C ALA A 193 6.89 13.81 -8.15
N ILE A 194 6.35 14.95 -7.77
CA ILE A 194 6.79 16.27 -8.24
C ILE A 194 7.80 16.79 -7.21
N LEU A 195 9.09 16.67 -7.51
CA LEU A 195 10.14 16.89 -6.52
C LEU A 195 11.05 18.05 -6.89
N TYR A 196 11.49 18.79 -5.86
CA TYR A 196 12.72 19.58 -5.94
C TYR A 196 13.90 18.69 -5.56
N ILE A 197 15.00 18.77 -6.32
CA ILE A 197 16.23 17.99 -6.08
C ILE A 197 16.73 18.09 -4.62
N ALA A 198 16.57 19.25 -3.97
CA ALA A 198 16.98 19.46 -2.57
C ALA A 198 16.23 18.58 -1.55
N GLY A 199 15.00 18.17 -1.85
CA GLY A 199 14.21 17.29 -0.98
C GLY A 199 14.79 15.88 -0.89
N PHE A 200 15.48 15.41 -1.94
CA PHE A 200 16.13 14.11 -2.00
C PHE A 200 17.36 14.03 -1.08
N GLU A 201 18.25 15.02 -1.21
CA GLU A 201 19.51 15.08 -0.45
C GLU A 201 19.24 15.09 1.06
N THR A 202 18.19 15.80 1.48
CA THR A 202 17.78 15.89 2.88
C THR A 202 17.36 14.53 3.45
N LEU A 203 16.71 13.67 2.65
CA LEU A 203 16.24 12.37 3.11
C LEU A 203 17.39 11.37 3.27
N SER A 204 18.30 11.32 2.29
CA SER A 204 19.46 10.41 2.32
C SER A 204 20.44 10.77 3.44
N GLU A 205 20.65 12.05 3.72
CA GLU A 205 21.45 12.51 4.86
C GLU A 205 20.89 12.05 6.21
N ARG A 206 19.56 11.96 6.33
CA ARG A 206 18.87 11.61 7.58
C ARG A 206 18.67 10.11 7.77
N LEU A 207 18.89 9.28 6.74
CA LEU A 207 18.79 7.82 6.78
C LEU A 207 20.17 7.19 6.53
N PRO A 208 21.03 7.08 7.57
CA PRO A 208 22.42 6.64 7.38
C PRO A 208 22.58 5.18 6.93
N ASN A 209 21.52 4.37 7.02
CA ASN A 209 21.52 2.97 6.60
C ASN A 209 20.83 2.75 5.25
N LEU A 210 20.42 3.83 4.56
CA LEU A 210 19.73 3.73 3.28
C LEU A 210 20.70 3.20 2.21
N GLU A 211 20.38 2.04 1.66
CA GLU A 211 21.11 1.38 0.58
C GLU A 211 20.51 1.75 -0.78
N SER A 212 19.18 1.86 -0.86
CA SER A 212 18.47 2.20 -2.09
C SER A 212 17.30 3.14 -1.86
N ILE A 213 17.08 4.00 -2.87
CA ILE A 213 15.89 4.84 -2.98
C ILE A 213 15.41 4.84 -4.43
N GLU A 214 14.15 4.49 -4.63
CA GLU A 214 13.55 4.31 -5.95
C GLU A 214 12.24 5.09 -6.05
N PHE A 215 12.01 5.67 -7.22
CA PHE A 215 10.77 6.36 -7.56
C PHE A 215 10.21 5.69 -8.81
N GLU A 216 8.90 5.52 -8.85
CA GLU A 216 8.19 5.12 -10.07
C GLU A 216 8.41 6.16 -11.17
N GLU A 217 8.09 7.42 -10.86
CA GLU A 217 8.24 8.53 -11.81
C GLU A 217 8.55 9.84 -11.06
N ILE A 218 9.41 10.66 -11.64
CA ILE A 218 9.70 12.02 -11.14
C ILE A 218 9.27 13.02 -12.20
N LEU A 219 8.28 13.84 -11.85
CA LEU A 219 7.66 14.83 -12.73
C LEU A 219 8.17 16.24 -12.44
N SER A 220 8.23 17.08 -13.47
CA SER A 220 8.38 18.52 -13.30
C SER A 220 7.01 19.16 -13.05
N LEU A 221 6.97 20.30 -12.36
CA LEU A 221 5.72 21.05 -12.15
C LEU A 221 4.99 21.39 -13.45
N SER A 222 5.74 21.59 -14.55
CA SER A 222 5.17 21.82 -15.88
C SER A 222 4.38 20.64 -16.43
N ASP A 223 4.70 19.42 -16.02
CA ASP A 223 4.15 18.19 -16.61
C ASP A 223 2.75 17.88 -16.05
N VAL A 224 2.37 18.55 -14.96
CA VAL A 224 1.08 18.35 -14.26
C VAL A 224 0.06 19.45 -14.60
N ASP A 225 0.52 20.67 -14.92
CA ASP A 225 -0.34 21.81 -15.30
C ASP A 225 -1.12 21.58 -16.61
N ASP A 226 -0.61 20.75 -17.53
CA ASP A 226 -1.28 20.44 -18.81
C ASP A 226 -2.45 19.44 -18.66
N SER A 227 -2.54 18.73 -17.53
CA SER A 227 -3.54 17.68 -17.28
C SER A 227 -4.81 18.17 -16.57
N GLU A 228 -4.70 19.21 -15.73
CA GLU A 228 -5.83 19.74 -14.94
C GLU A 228 -6.66 20.82 -15.67
N GLY A 229 -6.29 21.18 -16.89
CA GLY A 229 -6.83 22.33 -17.62
C GLY A 229 -8.23 22.20 -18.26
N ASN A 230 -9.00 21.11 -18.07
CA ASN A 230 -10.24 20.91 -18.83
C ASN A 230 -11.54 20.77 -18.01
N THR A 231 -11.59 21.20 -16.75
CA THR A 231 -12.85 21.22 -15.98
C THR A 231 -13.15 22.54 -15.28
N VAL A 232 -13.02 23.67 -15.98
CA VAL A 232 -13.72 24.89 -15.58
C VAL A 232 -14.27 25.61 -16.81
N SER A 233 -15.54 25.34 -17.14
CA SER A 233 -16.39 26.33 -17.81
C SER A 233 -17.37 26.85 -16.76
N GLU A 234 -17.02 28.02 -16.22
CA GLU A 234 -17.92 28.91 -15.52
C GLU A 234 -19.10 29.26 -16.43
N HIS A 235 -20.34 28.98 -16.03
CA HIS A 235 -21.47 29.82 -16.40
C HIS A 235 -22.30 30.12 -15.15
N SER A 236 -21.83 31.13 -14.41
CA SER A 236 -22.70 32.04 -13.69
C SER A 236 -23.46 32.87 -14.72
N ASP A 237 -24.79 32.80 -14.74
CA ASP A 237 -25.60 34.02 -14.60
C ASP A 237 -27.07 33.73 -14.34
N ASN A 238 -27.58 34.43 -13.33
CA ASN A 238 -28.95 34.47 -12.84
C ASN A 238 -29.98 34.75 -13.95
N LYS A 239 -31.17 34.16 -13.80
CA LYS A 239 -32.45 34.89 -13.87
C LYS A 239 -33.59 34.08 -13.28
N ASP A 240 -34.25 34.70 -12.31
CA ASP A 240 -35.60 34.41 -11.84
C ASP A 240 -36.56 34.14 -13.00
N LEU A 241 -37.34 33.07 -12.92
CA LEU A 241 -38.75 33.07 -13.32
C LEU A 241 -39.51 32.00 -12.52
N ASP A 242 -40.55 32.51 -11.87
CA ASP A 242 -41.58 31.81 -11.13
C ASP A 242 -42.46 30.89 -12.00
N GLU A 243 -43.12 29.98 -11.27
CA GLU A 243 -44.48 29.47 -11.49
C GLU A 243 -44.75 28.31 -12.48
N GLU A 244 -45.21 27.23 -11.84
CA GLU A 244 -46.34 26.35 -12.15
C GLU A 244 -46.18 25.19 -13.16
N ASP A 245 -46.40 24.00 -12.59
CA ASP A 245 -47.26 22.92 -13.06
C ASP A 245 -47.33 22.65 -14.57
N SER A 246 -46.91 21.46 -14.98
CA SER A 246 -47.82 20.43 -15.49
C SER A 246 -47.10 19.16 -15.88
N ASP A 247 -47.79 18.06 -15.61
CA ASP A 247 -47.49 16.69 -15.94
C ASP A 247 -47.23 16.41 -17.44
N ASP A 248 -46.71 15.20 -17.65
CA ASP A 248 -47.00 14.27 -18.75
C ASP A 248 -45.99 14.09 -19.89
N GLN A 249 -45.43 12.88 -19.84
CA GLN A 249 -45.41 11.85 -20.89
C GLN A 249 -44.28 11.84 -21.94
N TYR A 250 -43.56 10.71 -21.88
CA TYR A 250 -43.15 9.83 -22.98
C TYR A 250 -43.01 10.45 -24.35
N LEU A 251 -41.81 10.39 -24.92
CA LEU A 251 -41.60 9.83 -26.27
C LEU A 251 -40.15 9.34 -26.44
N ASP A 252 -40.05 8.06 -26.79
CA ASP A 252 -38.89 7.40 -27.41
C ASP A 252 -38.39 8.18 -28.62
N ARG A 253 -37.07 8.25 -28.78
CA ARG A 253 -36.46 8.42 -30.10
C ARG A 253 -35.05 7.83 -30.16
N ASP A 254 -34.98 6.71 -30.86
CA ASP A 254 -33.76 6.12 -31.40
C ASP A 254 -33.01 7.11 -32.30
N LEU A 255 -31.69 7.19 -32.14
CA LEU A 255 -30.76 7.66 -33.16
C LEU A 255 -29.48 6.79 -33.09
N ASP A 256 -29.29 6.03 -34.16
CA ASP A 256 -28.09 5.27 -34.50
C ASP A 256 -26.93 6.18 -34.98
N ASP A 257 -25.75 5.56 -34.98
CA ASP A 257 -24.54 5.81 -35.77
C ASP A 257 -23.65 7.04 -35.45
N GLN A 258 -22.42 6.78 -34.97
CA GLN A 258 -21.22 6.91 -35.82
C GLN A 258 -19.91 6.48 -35.13
N ASP A 259 -19.10 5.78 -35.93
CA ASP A 259 -17.70 5.42 -35.72
C ASP A 259 -16.79 6.64 -35.46
N ALA A 260 -15.71 6.44 -34.69
CA ALA A 260 -14.41 7.04 -34.96
C ALA A 260 -13.28 6.31 -34.22
N ASP A 261 -12.23 6.03 -34.99
CA ASP A 261 -10.94 5.46 -34.66
C ASP A 261 -10.08 6.31 -33.70
N ASP A 262 -8.87 5.77 -33.44
CA ASP A 262 -7.62 6.41 -32.99
C ASP A 262 -7.36 6.31 -31.48
N GLU A 263 -6.15 6.00 -30.98
CA GLU A 263 -4.86 5.65 -31.59
C GLU A 263 -4.04 4.94 -30.49
N ASP A 264 -3.21 3.98 -30.90
CA ASP A 264 -2.17 3.37 -30.06
C ASP A 264 -1.17 4.44 -29.60
N THR A 265 -0.94 4.53 -28.29
CA THR A 265 0.23 5.23 -27.73
C THR A 265 0.99 4.26 -26.86
N ASP A 266 2.11 3.79 -27.40
CA ASP A 266 3.15 3.08 -26.67
C ASP A 266 3.84 4.08 -25.72
N GLU A 267 3.56 3.97 -24.42
CA GLU A 267 4.35 4.64 -23.39
C GLU A 267 5.59 3.79 -23.08
N GLU A 268 6.77 4.32 -23.42
CA GLU A 268 8.03 3.77 -22.97
C GLU A 268 8.22 4.04 -21.47
N ASP A 269 8.09 2.98 -20.69
CA ASP A 269 8.33 2.91 -19.26
C ASP A 269 9.80 3.26 -18.95
N THR A 270 10.07 4.44 -18.39
CA THR A 270 11.41 4.91 -18.02
C THR A 270 11.61 4.80 -16.51
N THR A 271 12.02 3.63 -16.03
CA THR A 271 12.40 3.44 -14.63
C THR A 271 13.74 4.15 -14.33
N TYR A 272 13.73 5.13 -13.42
CA TYR A 272 14.94 5.79 -12.93
C TYR A 272 15.46 5.11 -11.65
N THR A 273 16.56 4.37 -11.76
CA THR A 273 17.27 3.80 -10.60
C THR A 273 18.46 4.68 -10.21
N TYR A 274 18.51 5.11 -8.94
CA TYR A 274 19.66 5.81 -8.36
C TYR A 274 20.33 4.91 -7.31
N SER A 275 21.56 4.48 -7.60
CA SER A 275 22.42 3.80 -6.63
C SER A 275 23.17 4.85 -5.81
N VAL A 276 23.08 4.77 -4.48
CA VAL A 276 23.92 5.59 -3.60
C VAL A 276 25.28 4.91 -3.48
N ASP A 277 26.32 5.49 -4.08
CA ASP A 277 27.68 5.00 -3.93
C ASP A 277 28.15 5.17 -2.48
N ALA A 278 28.32 4.05 -1.79
CA ALA A 278 28.75 3.98 -0.39
C ALA A 278 30.27 4.15 -0.19
N ASP A 279 31.04 4.48 -1.23
CA ASP A 279 32.51 4.36 -1.25
C ASP A 279 33.29 5.68 -1.02
N GLU A 280 32.67 6.71 -0.45
CA GLU A 280 33.40 7.87 0.12
C GLU A 280 33.04 8.12 1.60
N ARG A 281 33.38 7.19 2.49
CA ARG A 281 33.53 7.49 3.94
C ARG A 281 34.70 6.75 4.58
#